data_AF-A0A6C0LFG5-F1
#
_entry.id   AF-A0A6C0LFG5-F1
#
_cell.length_a   1.000
_cell.length_b   1.000
_cell.length_c   1.000
_cell.angle_alpha   90.00
_cell.angle_beta   90.00
_cell.angle_gamma   90.00
#
_symmetry.space_group_name_H-M   'P 1'
#
loop_
_entity.id
_entity.type
_entity.pdbx_description
1 polymer ?
#
loop_
_entity_poly.entity_id
_entity_poly.type
_entity_poly.pdbx_seq_one_letter_code
_entity_poly.pdbx_strand_id
1 'polypeptide(L)'
;MYSIIERDKEDIRDMKFPSLLHLESTYHKQNKITRNRKKENIADFLYEWKSEDNPDEYFDMRENRGYYTLNYQVITHLLCNHHALFNNPNSYKRKEFMKYIENHLFPEETINYMKKHKIYAKDFLCGQLQNMKLLCDSLVNKLPRCKEVIPLTPRTQGLVLYRGFNYNRYKSTIERTANLRIGDIITTDTFLSTSLQELTAIHYIYSNPQKPEHNILWKIIVDTGVYDKFNYAFLSKSFDSSEDDIHALYESNNIGCEFLLNIGAFLKCVAVDTITDFDGTIVKCKYKADYIISKKIYTQYTFRFVGWDWDYMLNITANWTRYMRFLKSKRN
;
A
#
# COMPACT_ATOMS: atom_id res chain seq x y z
N MET A 1 -9.96 28.03 -21.41
CA MET A 1 -10.62 26.77 -21.04
C MET A 1 -9.73 25.64 -21.56
N TYR A 2 -8.67 25.32 -20.80
CA TYR A 2 -7.77 24.20 -21.08
C TYR A 2 -8.07 23.14 -20.03
N SER A 3 -8.47 21.95 -20.47
CA SER A 3 -8.82 20.86 -19.56
C SER A 3 -7.58 20.43 -18.78
N ILE A 4 -7.73 20.25 -17.47
CA ILE A 4 -6.69 19.69 -16.59
C ILE A 4 -6.25 18.28 -17.08
N ILE A 5 -7.12 17.62 -17.87
CA ILE A 5 -6.89 16.29 -18.47
C ILE A 5 -5.77 16.29 -19.53
N GLU A 6 -5.41 17.43 -20.13
CA GLU A 6 -4.35 17.45 -21.16
C GLU A 6 -2.92 17.54 -20.61
N ARG A 7 -2.72 17.90 -19.32
CA ARG A 7 -1.37 18.01 -18.74
C ARG A 7 -0.72 16.65 -18.44
N ASP A 8 -1.50 15.57 -18.37
CA ASP A 8 -1.01 14.25 -17.96
C ASP A 8 -0.55 13.36 -19.14
N LYS A 9 -0.67 13.83 -20.38
CA LYS A 9 -0.27 13.06 -21.58
C LYS A 9 1.25 12.98 -21.79
N GLU A 10 2.05 13.65 -20.98
CA GLU A 10 3.51 13.66 -21.12
C GLU A 10 4.21 12.68 -20.18
N ASP A 11 3.64 12.38 -19.01
CA ASP A 11 4.37 11.79 -17.87
C ASP A 11 4.63 10.27 -17.99
N ILE A 12 4.00 9.55 -18.93
CA ILE A 12 4.16 8.08 -19.08
C ILE A 12 4.15 7.70 -20.57
N ARG A 13 5.07 8.20 -21.39
CA ARG A 13 5.23 7.71 -22.77
C ARG A 13 6.23 6.55 -22.82
N ASP A 14 5.90 5.51 -23.58
CA ASP A 14 6.78 4.39 -23.95
C ASP A 14 7.24 3.47 -22.78
N MET A 15 6.40 3.29 -21.75
CA MET A 15 6.62 2.30 -20.67
C MET A 15 5.71 1.08 -20.79
N LYS A 16 6.32 -0.10 -20.61
CA LYS A 16 5.61 -1.39 -20.42
C LYS A 16 5.68 -1.79 -18.97
N PHE A 17 4.52 -1.97 -18.35
CA PHE A 17 4.34 -2.39 -16.97
C PHE A 17 3.80 -3.82 -16.95
N PRO A 18 4.65 -4.85 -16.95
CA PRO A 18 4.19 -6.22 -16.86
C PRO A 18 3.56 -6.52 -15.50
N SER A 19 2.51 -7.32 -15.48
CA SER A 19 1.95 -7.82 -14.22
C SER A 19 2.99 -8.63 -13.44
N LEU A 20 2.89 -8.61 -12.12
CA LEU A 20 3.76 -9.43 -11.27
C LEU A 20 3.60 -10.93 -11.56
N LEU A 21 2.40 -11.40 -11.92
CA LEU A 21 2.17 -12.79 -12.37
C LEU A 21 2.97 -13.13 -13.63
N HIS A 22 3.04 -12.21 -14.60
CA HIS A 22 3.83 -12.40 -15.82
C HIS A 22 5.34 -12.40 -15.54
N LEU A 23 5.79 -11.60 -14.58
CA LEU A 23 7.20 -11.59 -14.18
C LEU A 23 7.62 -12.92 -13.53
N GLU A 24 6.73 -13.64 -12.86
CA GLU A 24 7.09 -14.94 -12.26
C GLU A 24 7.46 -16.02 -13.26
N SER A 25 6.81 -16.04 -14.43
CA SER A 25 7.16 -16.98 -15.50
C SER A 25 8.45 -16.59 -16.23
N THR A 26 8.93 -15.35 -16.05
CA THR A 26 10.09 -14.83 -16.78
C THR A 26 11.34 -14.74 -15.88
N TYR A 27 11.18 -14.52 -14.57
CA TYR A 27 12.26 -14.31 -13.60
C TYR A 27 12.37 -15.45 -12.55
N HIS A 28 12.30 -16.70 -13.02
CA HIS A 28 12.09 -17.93 -12.24
C HIS A 28 13.00 -18.22 -11.03
N LYS A 29 14.13 -17.55 -10.81
CA LYS A 29 15.14 -18.05 -9.86
C LYS A 29 14.91 -17.72 -8.38
N GLN A 30 13.94 -16.90 -7.96
CA GLN A 30 13.81 -16.51 -6.54
C GLN A 30 12.39 -16.41 -5.94
N ASN A 31 11.34 -16.80 -6.67
CA ASN A 31 9.98 -16.29 -6.44
C ASN A 31 9.12 -17.14 -5.50
N LYS A 32 9.70 -17.74 -4.45
CA LYS A 32 8.92 -18.46 -3.44
C LYS A 32 9.23 -17.99 -2.03
N ILE A 33 8.18 -17.84 -1.24
CA ILE A 33 8.25 -17.61 0.20
C ILE A 33 7.87 -18.89 0.93
N THR A 34 8.34 -19.03 2.17
CA THR A 34 7.86 -20.09 3.06
C THR A 34 6.91 -19.48 4.08
N ARG A 35 5.63 -19.82 3.97
CA ARG A 35 4.56 -19.36 4.86
C ARG A 35 3.88 -20.58 5.46
N ASN A 36 3.83 -20.65 6.79
CA ASN A 36 3.25 -21.80 7.51
C ASN A 36 3.80 -23.16 7.06
N ARG A 37 5.11 -23.23 6.83
CA ARG A 37 5.83 -24.43 6.34
C ARG A 37 5.42 -24.89 4.93
N LYS A 38 4.66 -24.08 4.19
CA LYS A 38 4.34 -24.29 2.77
C LYS A 38 5.12 -23.30 1.93
N LYS A 39 5.56 -23.75 0.76
CA LYS A 39 6.16 -22.88 -0.25
C LYS A 39 5.03 -22.29 -1.10
N GLU A 40 4.95 -20.98 -1.14
CA GLU A 40 3.97 -20.22 -1.92
C GLU A 40 4.72 -19.31 -2.90
N ASN A 41 4.13 -19.05 -4.06
CA ASN A 41 4.70 -18.11 -5.00
C ASN A 41 4.58 -16.68 -4.44
N ILE A 42 5.57 -15.82 -4.74
CA ILE A 42 5.56 -14.45 -4.22
C ILE A 42 4.44 -13.63 -4.85
N ALA A 43 4.14 -13.83 -6.13
CA ALA A 43 3.03 -13.16 -6.77
C ALA A 43 1.72 -13.51 -6.07
N ASP A 44 1.41 -14.80 -5.90
CA ASP A 44 0.20 -15.24 -5.21
C ASP A 44 0.06 -14.57 -3.83
N PHE A 45 1.16 -14.51 -3.06
CA PHE A 45 1.19 -13.84 -1.76
C PHE A 45 0.98 -12.32 -1.85
N LEU A 46 1.63 -11.62 -2.79
CA LEU A 46 1.49 -10.17 -2.93
C LEU A 46 0.11 -9.79 -3.51
N TYR A 47 -0.50 -10.62 -4.34
CA TYR A 47 -1.87 -10.41 -4.82
C TYR A 47 -2.92 -10.57 -3.73
N GLU A 48 -2.65 -11.26 -2.61
CA GLU A 48 -3.53 -11.22 -1.43
C GLU A 48 -3.71 -9.79 -0.88
N TRP A 49 -2.77 -8.88 -1.14
CA TRP A 49 -2.88 -7.48 -0.74
C TRP A 49 -4.05 -6.76 -1.42
N LYS A 50 -4.38 -7.15 -2.66
CA LYS A 50 -5.44 -6.53 -3.47
C LYS A 50 -6.87 -6.87 -3.03
N SER A 51 -7.07 -7.80 -2.09
CA SER A 51 -8.40 -8.35 -1.79
C SER A 51 -9.29 -7.43 -0.94
N GLU A 52 -9.20 -6.09 -1.10
CA GLU A 52 -10.02 -5.13 -0.34
C GLU A 52 -11.53 -5.38 -0.48
N ASP A 53 -11.99 -5.92 -1.61
CA ASP A 53 -13.43 -5.95 -1.95
C ASP A 53 -14.11 -7.32 -1.84
N ASN A 54 -13.38 -8.44 -1.94
CA ASN A 54 -13.94 -9.77 -1.69
C ASN A 54 -12.82 -10.83 -1.58
N PRO A 55 -12.50 -11.35 -0.37
CA PRO A 55 -11.52 -12.42 -0.20
C PRO A 55 -11.85 -13.69 -1.00
N ASP A 56 -13.13 -13.88 -1.33
CA ASP A 56 -13.66 -15.05 -2.02
C ASP A 56 -13.51 -14.98 -3.55
N GLU A 57 -13.23 -13.81 -4.14
CA GLU A 57 -13.15 -13.65 -5.61
C GLU A 57 -11.84 -14.13 -6.22
N TYR A 58 -10.76 -14.24 -5.43
CA TYR A 58 -9.46 -14.72 -5.92
C TYR A 58 -9.06 -16.10 -5.38
N PHE A 59 -9.65 -16.51 -4.26
CA PHE A 59 -9.42 -17.82 -3.69
C PHE A 59 -10.77 -18.40 -3.29
N ASP A 60 -11.14 -19.49 -3.94
CA ASP A 60 -12.12 -20.43 -3.42
C ASP A 60 -11.56 -20.98 -2.08
N MET A 61 -11.77 -20.20 -1.02
CA MET A 61 -11.08 -20.35 0.26
C MET A 61 -11.61 -21.59 0.97
N ARG A 62 -10.98 -22.73 0.70
CA ARG A 62 -11.19 -23.97 1.46
C ARG A 62 -11.20 -23.67 2.96
N GLU A 63 -12.20 -24.22 3.65
CA GLU A 63 -12.77 -23.88 4.97
C GLU A 63 -11.83 -23.71 6.19
N ASN A 64 -10.52 -23.49 6.05
CA ASN A 64 -9.57 -23.31 7.16
C ASN A 64 -8.43 -22.31 6.88
N ARG A 65 -8.54 -21.40 5.89
CA ARG A 65 -7.41 -20.54 5.44
C ARG A 65 -7.42 -19.06 5.82
N GLY A 66 -8.54 -18.46 6.26
CA GLY A 66 -8.58 -17.02 6.57
C GLY A 66 -7.77 -16.56 7.80
N TYR A 67 -6.99 -17.47 8.41
CA TYR A 67 -5.95 -17.19 9.39
C TYR A 67 -4.68 -16.54 8.80
N TYR A 68 -4.45 -16.76 7.50
CA TYR A 68 -3.16 -16.50 6.85
C TYR A 68 -3.37 -15.78 5.53
N THR A 69 -4.22 -14.76 5.50
CA THR A 69 -4.27 -13.80 4.41
C THR A 69 -3.73 -12.46 4.91
N LEU A 70 -3.17 -11.66 4.00
CA LEU A 70 -2.83 -10.27 4.30
C LEU A 70 -4.13 -9.52 4.63
N ASN A 71 -4.30 -9.08 5.87
CA ASN A 71 -5.42 -8.21 6.23
C ASN A 71 -4.97 -6.76 6.22
N TYR A 72 -5.16 -6.09 5.09
CA TYR A 72 -4.72 -4.71 4.89
C TYR A 72 -5.22 -3.75 5.97
N GLN A 73 -6.48 -3.86 6.40
CA GLN A 73 -7.04 -2.97 7.43
C GLN A 73 -6.32 -3.12 8.77
N VAL A 74 -6.13 -4.36 9.23
CA VAL A 74 -5.43 -4.67 10.49
C VAL A 74 -3.96 -4.28 10.39
N ILE A 75 -3.29 -4.63 9.30
CA ILE A 75 -1.87 -4.30 9.07
C ILE A 75 -1.66 -2.78 9.08
N THR A 76 -2.49 -2.03 8.36
CA THR A 76 -2.40 -0.57 8.32
C THR A 76 -2.59 0.02 9.71
N HIS A 77 -3.59 -0.45 10.46
CA HIS A 77 -3.85 0.06 11.80
C HIS A 77 -2.70 -0.25 12.78
N LEU A 78 -2.08 -1.43 12.69
CA LEU A 78 -0.89 -1.80 13.45
C LEU A 78 0.30 -0.86 13.15
N LEU A 79 0.49 -0.49 11.88
CA LEU A 79 1.58 0.38 11.44
C LEU A 79 1.35 1.85 11.84
N CYS A 80 0.14 2.39 11.60
CA CYS A 80 -0.20 3.76 11.97
C CYS A 80 -0.11 4.03 13.48
N ASN A 81 -0.26 2.99 14.31
CA ASN A 81 -0.21 3.06 15.77
C ASN A 81 1.08 2.43 16.35
N HIS A 82 2.07 2.13 15.52
CA HIS A 82 3.24 1.35 15.92
C HIS A 82 4.03 2.00 17.08
N HIS A 83 4.10 3.33 17.15
CA HIS A 83 4.77 4.02 18.25
C HIS A 83 4.07 3.79 19.60
N ALA A 84 2.73 3.88 19.65
CA ALA A 84 1.97 3.59 20.87
C ALA A 84 2.03 2.11 21.27
N LEU A 85 2.11 1.22 20.26
CA LEU A 85 2.07 -0.24 20.45
C LEU A 85 3.43 -0.87 20.78
N PHE A 86 4.53 -0.38 20.18
CA PHE A 86 5.83 -1.05 20.19
C PHE A 86 6.96 -0.25 20.83
N ASN A 87 6.85 1.07 20.96
CA ASN A 87 7.89 1.88 21.62
C ASN A 87 7.71 1.97 23.16
N ASN A 88 6.63 1.42 23.71
CA ASN A 88 6.42 1.33 25.16
C ASN A 88 6.12 -0.12 25.65
N PRO A 89 6.97 -1.12 25.33
CA PRO A 89 6.70 -2.52 25.65
C PRO A 89 6.79 -2.84 27.16
N ASN A 90 7.33 -1.92 27.96
CA ASN A 90 7.47 -2.07 29.41
C ASN A 90 6.32 -1.44 30.21
N SER A 91 5.40 -0.70 29.57
CA SER A 91 4.34 0.02 30.28
C SER A 91 3.02 -0.75 30.43
N TYR A 92 2.79 -1.79 29.60
CA TYR A 92 1.56 -2.57 29.67
C TYR A 92 1.79 -3.99 30.18
N LYS A 93 1.00 -4.42 31.18
CA LYS A 93 0.88 -5.85 31.47
C LYS A 93 0.20 -6.54 30.29
N ARG A 94 0.62 -7.75 29.94
CA ARG A 94 0.11 -8.50 28.76
C ARG A 94 -1.43 -8.52 28.66
N LYS A 95 -2.14 -8.67 29.78
CA LYS A 95 -3.62 -8.65 29.81
C LYS A 95 -4.21 -7.29 29.42
N GLU A 96 -3.65 -6.20 29.91
CA GLU A 96 -4.09 -4.83 29.59
C GLU A 96 -3.84 -4.52 28.13
N PHE A 97 -2.69 -4.96 27.63
CA PHE A 97 -2.34 -4.83 26.23
C PHE A 97 -3.28 -5.64 25.31
N MET A 98 -3.57 -6.90 25.64
CA MET A 98 -4.52 -7.70 24.86
C MET A 98 -5.93 -7.10 24.88
N LYS A 99 -6.36 -6.56 26.03
CA LYS A 99 -7.63 -5.84 26.16
C LYS A 99 -7.64 -4.57 25.30
N TYR A 100 -6.53 -3.85 25.24
CA TYR A 100 -6.38 -2.70 24.35
C TYR A 100 -6.55 -3.11 22.88
N ILE A 101 -5.85 -4.16 22.45
CA ILE A 101 -5.96 -4.71 21.09
C ILE A 101 -7.40 -5.12 20.76
N GLU A 102 -8.04 -5.91 21.64
CA GLU A 102 -9.41 -6.39 21.42
C GLU A 102 -10.43 -5.25 21.35
N ASN A 103 -10.22 -4.18 22.13
CA ASN A 103 -11.15 -3.07 22.20
C ASN A 103 -10.91 -1.97 21.15
N HIS A 104 -9.71 -1.87 20.58
CA HIS A 104 -9.33 -0.72 19.74
C HIS A 104 -8.71 -1.09 18.39
N LEU A 105 -8.16 -2.30 18.24
CA LEU A 105 -7.35 -2.65 17.06
C LEU A 105 -8.10 -3.51 16.04
N PHE A 106 -9.09 -4.31 16.46
CA PHE A 106 -9.84 -5.16 15.55
C PHE A 106 -11.21 -4.56 15.19
N PRO A 107 -11.51 -4.42 13.88
CA PRO A 107 -12.88 -4.16 13.43
C PRO A 107 -13.85 -5.22 13.97
N GLU A 108 -15.11 -4.86 14.18
CA GLU A 108 -16.14 -5.76 14.70
C GLU A 108 -16.28 -7.03 13.84
N GLU A 109 -16.20 -6.89 12.52
CA GLU A 109 -16.22 -8.01 11.56
C GLU A 109 -15.04 -8.97 11.78
N THR A 110 -13.84 -8.45 12.07
CA THR A 110 -12.66 -9.27 12.38
C THR A 110 -12.86 -10.01 13.70
N ILE A 111 -13.45 -9.35 14.71
CA ILE A 111 -13.79 -9.98 15.99
C ILE A 111 -14.81 -11.10 15.79
N ASN A 112 -15.87 -10.85 15.00
CA ASN A 112 -16.92 -11.82 14.71
C ASN A 112 -16.39 -13.02 13.93
N TYR A 113 -15.54 -12.78 12.93
CA TYR A 113 -14.80 -13.83 12.22
C TYR A 113 -13.96 -14.68 13.18
N MET A 114 -13.16 -14.03 14.04
CA MET A 114 -12.34 -14.75 15.01
C MET A 114 -13.18 -15.59 15.97
N LYS A 115 -14.32 -15.08 16.45
CA LYS A 115 -15.26 -15.84 17.30
C LYS A 115 -15.83 -17.05 16.56
N LYS A 116 -16.36 -16.87 15.34
CA LYS A 116 -16.95 -17.93 14.50
C LYS A 116 -15.98 -19.08 14.28
N HIS A 117 -14.71 -18.76 14.03
CA HIS A 117 -13.66 -19.73 13.71
C HIS A 117 -12.79 -20.14 14.91
N LYS A 118 -13.17 -19.78 16.15
CA LYS A 118 -12.46 -20.11 17.40
C LYS A 118 -10.98 -19.67 17.39
N ILE A 119 -10.74 -18.48 16.85
CA ILE A 119 -9.42 -17.87 16.69
C ILE A 119 -9.04 -17.05 17.93
N TYR A 120 -7.89 -17.36 18.52
CA TYR A 120 -7.34 -16.50 19.57
C TYR A 120 -6.70 -15.24 18.98
N ALA A 121 -7.10 -14.07 19.47
CA ALA A 121 -6.57 -12.76 19.08
C ALA A 121 -5.03 -12.70 19.04
N LYS A 122 -4.36 -13.29 20.06
CA LYS A 122 -2.90 -13.33 20.14
C LYS A 122 -2.25 -14.06 18.95
N ASP A 123 -2.88 -15.14 18.48
CA ASP A 123 -2.35 -16.00 17.43
C ASP A 123 -2.62 -15.34 16.07
N PHE A 124 -3.77 -14.69 15.92
CA PHE A 124 -4.07 -13.83 14.77
C PHE A 124 -3.06 -12.68 14.63
N LEU A 125 -2.77 -11.93 15.70
CA LEU A 125 -1.75 -10.87 15.67
C LEU A 125 -0.37 -11.40 15.30
N CYS A 126 0.04 -12.53 15.86
CA CYS A 126 1.32 -13.15 15.50
C CYS A 126 1.35 -13.53 14.01
N GLY A 127 0.23 -14.02 13.47
CA GLY A 127 0.10 -14.31 12.04
C GLY A 127 0.25 -13.06 11.18
N GLN A 128 -0.45 -11.97 11.52
CA GLN A 128 -0.37 -10.71 10.77
C GLN A 128 1.03 -10.10 10.81
N LEU A 129 1.71 -10.10 11.97
CA LEU A 129 3.09 -9.61 12.07
C LEU A 129 4.09 -10.46 11.29
N GLN A 130 3.89 -11.78 11.27
CA GLN A 130 4.71 -12.67 10.45
C GLN A 130 4.48 -12.40 8.95
N ASN A 131 3.22 -12.14 8.55
CA ASN A 131 2.88 -11.76 7.17
C ASN A 131 3.48 -10.41 6.79
N MET A 132 3.41 -9.39 7.66
CA MET A 132 4.03 -8.09 7.45
C MET A 132 5.54 -8.19 7.25
N LYS A 133 6.21 -9.04 8.05
CA LYS A 133 7.63 -9.32 7.87
C LYS A 133 7.92 -9.97 6.52
N LEU A 134 7.16 -11.02 6.16
CA LEU A 134 7.30 -11.67 4.86
C LEU A 134 7.05 -10.70 3.71
N LEU A 135 6.08 -9.81 3.83
CA LEU A 135 5.77 -8.75 2.86
C LEU A 135 6.94 -7.78 2.70
N CYS A 136 7.46 -7.26 3.81
CA CYS A 136 8.62 -6.36 3.78
C CYS A 136 9.85 -7.03 3.14
N ASP A 137 10.17 -8.26 3.55
CA ASP A 137 11.30 -9.02 3.00
C ASP A 137 11.12 -9.32 1.51
N SER A 138 9.88 -9.62 1.09
CA SER A 138 9.51 -9.93 -0.29
C SER A 138 9.67 -8.72 -1.20
N LEU A 139 9.11 -7.57 -0.82
CA LEU A 139 9.17 -6.34 -1.60
C LEU A 139 10.61 -5.86 -1.84
N VAL A 140 11.52 -6.14 -0.91
CA VAL A 140 12.93 -5.74 -0.97
C VAL A 140 13.81 -6.72 -1.73
N ASN A 141 13.74 -8.01 -1.36
CA ASN A 141 14.77 -8.98 -1.71
C ASN A 141 14.36 -9.92 -2.84
N LYS A 142 13.07 -9.93 -3.21
CA LYS A 142 12.50 -10.95 -4.09
C LYS A 142 11.87 -10.36 -5.35
N LEU A 143 11.70 -9.05 -5.39
CA LEU A 143 11.15 -8.35 -6.54
C LEU A 143 12.25 -7.71 -7.38
N PRO A 144 12.12 -7.75 -8.73
CA PRO A 144 13.07 -7.09 -9.61
C PRO A 144 13.03 -5.57 -9.38
N ARG A 145 14.10 -4.87 -9.74
CA ARG A 145 14.15 -3.42 -9.80
C ARG A 145 13.44 -2.91 -11.04
N CYS A 146 12.94 -1.68 -11.02
CA CYS A 146 12.31 -1.05 -12.18
C CYS A 146 13.19 -1.12 -13.44
N LYS A 147 14.50 -0.88 -13.32
CA LYS A 147 15.42 -0.94 -14.46
C LYS A 147 15.51 -2.31 -15.16
N GLU A 148 15.15 -3.38 -14.46
CA GLU A 148 15.20 -4.75 -14.99
C GLU A 148 13.94 -5.08 -15.81
N VAL A 149 12.89 -4.29 -15.62
CA VAL A 149 11.54 -4.58 -16.15
C VAL A 149 11.10 -3.52 -17.15
N ILE A 150 11.32 -2.25 -16.84
CA ILE A 150 10.90 -1.12 -17.66
C ILE A 150 12.07 -0.75 -18.59
N PRO A 151 11.86 -0.75 -19.92
CA PRO A 151 12.91 -0.37 -20.86
C PRO A 151 13.31 1.09 -20.63
N LEU A 152 14.57 1.29 -20.23
CA LEU A 152 15.16 2.61 -20.05
C LEU A 152 15.58 3.15 -21.43
N THR A 153 14.77 4.03 -22.00
CA THR A 153 15.12 4.79 -23.20
C THR A 153 15.45 6.23 -22.82
N PRO A 154 16.18 7.00 -23.66
CA PRO A 154 16.44 8.42 -23.42
C PRO A 154 15.18 9.29 -23.26
N ARG A 155 14.01 8.77 -23.66
CA ARG A 155 12.70 9.45 -23.55
C ARG A 155 11.89 9.00 -22.34
N THR A 156 12.29 7.95 -21.65
CA THR A 156 11.57 7.41 -20.50
C THR A 156 11.53 8.48 -19.40
N GLN A 157 10.34 9.01 -19.12
CA GLN A 157 10.14 9.96 -18.03
C GLN A 157 10.10 9.22 -16.67
N GLY A 158 10.07 9.96 -15.56
CA GLY A 158 9.92 9.36 -14.24
C GLY A 158 8.57 8.68 -14.08
N LEU A 159 8.48 7.68 -13.20
CA LEU A 159 7.24 7.01 -12.84
C LEU A 159 6.49 7.88 -11.82
N VAL A 160 5.23 8.21 -12.11
CA VAL A 160 4.37 8.97 -11.22
C VAL A 160 3.34 8.06 -10.58
N LEU A 161 3.28 8.09 -9.25
CA LEU A 161 2.40 7.29 -8.42
C LEU A 161 1.56 8.17 -7.50
N TYR A 162 0.29 7.87 -7.38
CA TYR A 162 -0.66 8.64 -6.58
C TYR A 162 -1.17 7.83 -5.40
N ARG A 163 -1.31 8.47 -4.23
CA ARG A 163 -1.85 7.86 -3.01
C ARG A 163 -2.80 8.82 -2.31
N GLY A 164 -4.06 8.42 -2.20
CA GLY A 164 -5.04 9.10 -1.35
C GLY A 164 -5.21 8.39 -0.02
N PHE A 165 -5.39 9.15 1.05
CA PHE A 165 -5.50 8.60 2.40
C PHE A 165 -6.91 8.73 2.96
N ASN A 166 -7.46 7.61 3.45
CA ASN A 166 -8.66 7.65 4.27
C ASN A 166 -8.31 8.24 5.65
N TYR A 167 -8.95 9.36 6.03
CA TYR A 167 -8.58 10.07 7.26
C TYR A 167 -8.63 9.22 8.52
N ASN A 168 -9.73 8.51 8.75
CA ASN A 168 -9.92 7.73 9.98
C ASN A 168 -8.84 6.65 10.14
N ARG A 169 -8.42 6.02 9.04
CA ARG A 169 -7.40 4.97 9.05
C ARG A 169 -5.97 5.52 9.15
N TYR A 170 -5.72 6.69 8.56
CA TYR A 170 -4.39 7.27 8.40
C TYR A 170 -4.18 8.58 9.14
N LYS A 171 -4.99 8.88 10.16
CA LYS A 171 -4.99 10.14 10.91
C LYS A 171 -3.58 10.59 11.30
N SER A 172 -2.78 9.71 11.93
CA SER A 172 -1.40 10.03 12.36
C SER A 172 -0.45 10.35 11.18
N THR A 173 -0.65 9.70 10.04
CA THR A 173 0.12 9.99 8.81
C THR A 173 -0.28 11.33 8.23
N ILE A 174 -1.57 11.61 8.16
CA ILE A 174 -2.11 12.87 7.63
C ILE A 174 -1.70 14.05 8.51
N GLU A 175 -1.82 13.93 9.83
CA GLU A 175 -1.43 14.99 10.78
C GLU A 175 0.07 15.29 10.71
N ARG A 176 0.93 14.28 10.55
CA ARG A 176 2.37 14.51 10.31
C ARG A 176 2.62 15.17 8.96
N THR A 177 1.92 14.72 7.92
CA THR A 177 2.04 15.28 6.57
C THR A 177 1.65 16.75 6.53
N ALA A 178 0.58 17.13 7.23
CA ALA A 178 0.06 18.49 7.29
C ALA A 178 1.07 19.53 7.80
N ASN A 179 2.14 19.09 8.47
CA ASN A 179 3.20 19.95 9.00
C ASN A 179 4.47 19.98 8.12
N LEU A 180 4.51 19.24 7.00
CA LEU A 180 5.68 19.16 6.13
C LEU A 180 5.88 20.43 5.33
N ARG A 181 7.15 20.74 5.08
CA ARG A 181 7.61 21.84 4.24
C ARG A 181 8.35 21.29 3.02
N ILE A 182 8.40 22.11 1.97
CA ILE A 182 9.24 21.83 0.81
C ILE A 182 10.70 21.68 1.26
N GLY A 183 11.33 20.59 0.84
CA GLY A 183 12.68 20.21 1.22
C GLY A 183 12.76 19.12 2.28
N ASP A 184 11.71 18.93 3.08
CA ASP A 184 11.67 17.89 4.12
C ASP A 184 11.77 16.49 3.51
N ILE A 185 12.50 15.60 4.19
CA ILE A 185 12.60 14.19 3.84
C ILE A 185 11.88 13.39 4.91
N ILE A 186 10.92 12.58 4.49
CA ILE A 186 10.21 11.65 5.37
C ILE A 186 10.61 10.21 5.05
N THR A 187 10.42 9.35 6.05
CA THR A 187 10.48 7.89 5.88
C THR A 187 9.05 7.36 6.01
N THR A 188 8.59 6.58 5.04
CA THR A 188 7.24 6.00 5.09
C THR A 188 7.16 4.93 6.17
N ASP A 189 6.11 4.96 6.98
CA ASP A 189 5.92 4.00 8.08
C ASP A 189 4.82 2.97 7.82
N THR A 190 4.09 3.12 6.72
CA THR A 190 3.14 2.13 6.21
C THR A 190 3.57 1.62 4.83
N PHE A 191 3.14 0.41 4.48
CA PHE A 191 3.12 0.00 3.07
C PHE A 191 2.20 0.97 2.32
N LEU A 192 2.56 1.35 1.09
CA LEU A 192 1.78 2.31 0.31
C LEU A 192 1.19 1.64 -0.93
N SER A 193 -0.13 1.46 -0.91
CA SER A 193 -0.95 1.17 -2.09
C SER A 193 -1.10 2.43 -2.93
N THR A 194 -0.30 2.53 -3.97
CA THR A 194 -0.29 3.69 -4.88
C THR A 194 -0.87 3.31 -6.24
N SER A 195 -1.31 4.28 -7.02
CA SER A 195 -1.90 4.08 -8.33
C SER A 195 -1.21 4.92 -9.39
N LEU A 196 -1.15 4.45 -10.63
CA LEU A 196 -0.84 5.30 -11.79
C LEU A 196 -1.93 6.34 -12.06
N GLN A 197 -3.11 6.15 -11.48
CA GLN A 197 -4.31 6.93 -11.75
C GLN A 197 -4.61 7.91 -10.60
N GLU A 198 -4.49 9.20 -10.87
CA GLU A 198 -4.77 10.25 -9.89
C GLU A 198 -6.22 10.18 -9.39
N LEU A 199 -7.20 10.01 -10.28
CA LEU A 199 -8.62 9.97 -9.89
C LEU A 199 -8.94 8.81 -8.96
N THR A 200 -8.27 7.67 -9.15
CA THR A 200 -8.38 6.52 -8.23
C THR A 200 -7.89 6.89 -6.84
N ALA A 201 -6.74 7.56 -6.74
CA ALA A 201 -6.22 8.04 -5.47
C ALA A 201 -7.16 9.08 -4.82
N ILE A 202 -7.67 10.04 -5.59
CA ILE A 202 -8.62 11.05 -5.10
C ILE A 202 -9.87 10.40 -4.50
N HIS A 203 -10.42 9.36 -5.15
CA HIS A 203 -11.58 8.64 -4.62
C HIS A 203 -11.35 8.14 -3.18
N TYR A 204 -10.16 7.59 -2.87
CA TYR A 204 -9.85 7.08 -1.53
C TYR A 204 -9.80 8.18 -0.46
N ILE A 205 -9.42 9.41 -0.82
CA ILE A 205 -9.43 10.56 0.10
C ILE A 205 -10.85 10.82 0.62
N TYR A 206 -11.85 10.68 -0.26
CA TYR A 206 -13.25 11.02 0.03
C TYR A 206 -14.14 9.83 0.37
N SER A 207 -13.56 8.64 0.55
CA SER A 207 -14.29 7.44 0.99
C SER A 207 -14.98 7.60 2.34
N ASN A 208 -14.59 8.60 3.16
CA ASN A 208 -15.31 9.09 4.32
C ASN A 208 -14.94 10.58 4.55
N PRO A 209 -15.67 11.53 3.94
CA PRO A 209 -15.22 12.92 3.85
C PRO A 209 -15.18 13.58 5.23
N GLN A 210 -14.07 14.27 5.49
CA GLN A 210 -13.85 15.11 6.66
C GLN A 210 -13.62 16.57 6.21
N LYS A 211 -13.16 17.41 7.12
CA LYS A 211 -12.77 18.80 6.80
C LYS A 211 -11.67 18.84 5.71
N PRO A 212 -11.60 19.90 4.89
CA PRO A 212 -10.63 20.00 3.79
C PRO A 212 -9.17 19.69 4.16
N GLU A 213 -8.72 20.11 5.34
CA GLU A 213 -7.36 19.88 5.86
C GLU A 213 -7.02 18.39 6.09
N HIS A 214 -8.02 17.52 6.10
CA HIS A 214 -7.86 16.07 6.25
C HIS A 214 -7.75 15.35 4.91
N ASN A 215 -7.97 16.06 3.81
CA ASN A 215 -8.00 15.52 2.46
C ASN A 215 -6.61 15.67 1.83
N ILE A 216 -5.77 14.66 1.96
CA ILE A 216 -4.39 14.67 1.49
C ILE A 216 -4.21 13.68 0.33
N LEU A 217 -3.66 14.18 -0.78
CA LEU A 217 -3.16 13.40 -1.89
C LEU A 217 -1.63 13.43 -1.87
N TRP A 218 -0.97 12.30 -2.04
CA TRP A 218 0.45 12.26 -2.36
C TRP A 218 0.64 11.95 -3.85
N LYS A 219 1.44 12.78 -4.52
CA LYS A 219 2.00 12.53 -5.85
C LYS A 219 3.48 12.16 -5.65
N ILE A 220 3.86 10.91 -5.90
CA ILE A 220 5.21 10.39 -5.71
C ILE A 220 5.85 10.23 -7.09
N ILE A 221 6.93 10.95 -7.32
CA ILE A 221 7.73 10.88 -8.54
C ILE A 221 8.95 10.01 -8.26
N VAL A 222 9.12 8.96 -9.07
CA VAL A 222 10.31 8.11 -9.09
C VAL A 222 11.09 8.47 -10.36
N ASP A 223 12.18 9.21 -10.20
CA ASP A 223 13.00 9.60 -11.35
C ASP A 223 13.70 8.38 -11.97
N THR A 224 13.96 8.38 -13.28
CA THR A 224 14.66 7.27 -13.96
C THR A 224 16.05 7.00 -13.37
N GLY A 225 16.71 8.05 -12.88
CA GLY A 225 18.01 7.96 -12.20
C GLY A 225 18.02 7.11 -10.91
N VAL A 226 16.85 6.73 -10.38
CA VAL A 226 16.70 5.87 -9.19
C VAL A 226 15.97 4.54 -9.47
N TYR A 227 15.68 4.21 -10.73
CA TYR A 227 15.05 2.94 -11.11
C TYR A 227 15.89 1.71 -10.79
N ASP A 228 17.20 1.87 -10.62
CA ASP A 228 18.10 0.81 -10.21
C ASP A 228 17.92 0.40 -8.74
N LYS A 229 17.28 1.24 -7.92
CA LYS A 229 17.05 1.01 -6.49
C LYS A 229 15.57 0.85 -6.14
N PHE A 230 14.67 1.29 -7.02
CA PHE A 230 13.24 1.13 -6.82
C PHE A 230 12.80 -0.30 -7.18
N ASN A 231 12.30 -1.06 -6.19
CA ASN A 231 11.74 -2.39 -6.43
C ASN A 231 10.38 -2.29 -7.13
N TYR A 232 10.13 -3.16 -8.09
CA TYR A 232 8.94 -3.16 -8.93
C TYR A 232 7.88 -4.15 -8.43
N ALA A 233 6.71 -3.64 -8.06
CA ALA A 233 5.55 -4.43 -7.63
C ALA A 233 4.25 -3.88 -8.25
N PHE A 234 3.96 -4.23 -9.50
CA PHE A 234 2.71 -3.85 -10.15
C PHE A 234 1.68 -4.98 -10.07
N LEU A 235 0.61 -4.73 -9.33
CA LEU A 235 -0.38 -5.73 -8.96
C LEU A 235 -1.61 -5.73 -9.88
N SER A 236 -1.55 -5.18 -11.09
CA SER A 236 -2.66 -5.22 -12.07
C SER A 236 -2.32 -6.15 -13.24
N LYS A 237 -3.22 -6.29 -14.23
CA LYS A 237 -2.83 -6.86 -15.53
C LYS A 237 -1.80 -5.93 -16.17
N SER A 238 -0.99 -6.50 -17.05
CA SER A 238 0.03 -5.73 -17.78
C SER A 238 -0.59 -4.53 -18.51
N PHE A 239 0.17 -3.44 -18.58
CA PHE A 239 -0.22 -2.20 -19.24
C PHE A 239 0.94 -1.69 -20.10
N ASP A 240 0.66 -1.31 -21.34
CA ASP A 240 1.62 -0.74 -22.27
C ASP A 240 1.19 0.67 -22.66
N SER A 241 1.85 1.69 -22.12
CA SER A 241 1.48 3.08 -22.41
C SER A 241 1.63 3.52 -23.87
N SER A 242 2.26 2.72 -24.73
CA SER A 242 2.33 2.99 -26.18
C SER A 242 1.12 2.45 -26.96
N GLU A 243 0.41 1.47 -26.40
CA GLU A 243 -0.71 0.78 -27.04
C GLU A 243 -2.04 0.99 -26.28
N ASP A 244 -1.98 1.00 -24.96
CA ASP A 244 -3.10 1.20 -24.05
C ASP A 244 -3.21 2.67 -23.63
N ASP A 245 -4.41 3.23 -23.68
CA ASP A 245 -4.67 4.54 -23.11
C ASP A 245 -4.99 4.47 -21.60
N ILE A 246 -4.88 5.61 -20.91
CA ILE A 246 -5.18 5.70 -19.47
C ILE A 246 -6.67 5.42 -19.17
N HIS A 247 -7.56 5.55 -20.16
CA HIS A 247 -8.99 5.23 -20.03
C HIS A 247 -9.22 3.71 -19.99
N ALA A 248 -8.46 2.92 -20.74
CA ALA A 248 -8.50 1.46 -20.73
C ALA A 248 -8.15 0.89 -19.35
N LEU A 249 -7.30 1.59 -18.58
CA LEU A 249 -7.02 1.27 -17.17
C LEU A 249 -8.22 1.50 -16.25
N TYR A 250 -9.12 2.45 -16.58
CA TYR A 250 -10.35 2.71 -15.83
C TYR A 250 -11.52 1.79 -16.23
N GLU A 251 -11.54 1.26 -17.45
CA GLU A 251 -12.69 0.49 -17.96
C GLU A 251 -12.59 -1.04 -17.76
N SER A 252 -11.39 -1.55 -17.47
CA SER A 252 -11.11 -2.98 -17.31
C SER A 252 -11.04 -3.43 -15.84
N ASN A 253 -10.87 -4.74 -15.58
CA ASN A 253 -10.56 -5.28 -14.24
C ASN A 253 -9.21 -4.77 -13.65
N ASN A 254 -8.59 -3.74 -14.26
CA ASN A 254 -7.36 -3.10 -13.80
C ASN A 254 -7.56 -1.88 -12.90
N ILE A 255 -8.81 -1.45 -12.67
CA ILE A 255 -9.11 -0.30 -11.80
C ILE A 255 -8.37 -0.46 -10.48
N GLY A 256 -7.49 0.50 -10.18
CA GLY A 256 -6.55 0.44 -9.05
C GLY A 256 -5.09 0.63 -9.48
N CYS A 257 -4.69 0.07 -10.63
CA CYS A 257 -3.32 0.16 -11.20
C CYS A 257 -2.22 0.14 -10.13
N GLU A 258 -2.32 -0.83 -9.23
CA GLU A 258 -1.68 -0.68 -7.92
C GLU A 258 -0.19 -0.99 -8.00
N PHE A 259 0.60 -0.02 -7.55
CA PHE A 259 1.97 -0.22 -7.12
C PHE A 259 1.99 -0.31 -5.60
N LEU A 260 2.44 -1.45 -5.09
CA LEU A 260 2.62 -1.65 -3.66
C LEU A 260 4.07 -1.30 -3.28
N LEU A 261 4.24 -0.19 -2.58
CA LEU A 261 5.54 0.24 -2.06
C LEU A 261 5.73 -0.31 -0.65
N ASN A 262 6.97 -0.64 -0.33
CA ASN A 262 7.34 -1.07 1.01
C ASN A 262 7.25 0.10 2.03
N ILE A 263 7.26 -0.26 3.31
CA ILE A 263 7.65 0.67 4.36
C ILE A 263 9.10 1.14 4.15
N GLY A 264 9.48 2.28 4.73
CA GLY A 264 10.86 2.77 4.72
C GLY A 264 11.27 3.49 3.44
N ALA A 265 10.35 3.94 2.58
CA ALA A 265 10.72 4.77 1.44
C ALA A 265 11.14 6.16 1.93
N PHE A 266 12.29 6.65 1.46
CA PHE A 266 12.69 8.04 1.62
C PHE A 266 12.00 8.90 0.55
N LEU A 267 11.11 9.78 1.01
CA LEU A 267 10.35 10.68 0.16
C LEU A 267 10.73 12.12 0.50
N LYS A 268 11.28 12.86 -0.46
CA LYS A 268 11.56 14.30 -0.30
C LYS A 268 10.37 15.11 -0.79
N CYS A 269 9.77 15.93 0.07
CA CYS A 269 8.73 16.87 -0.33
C CYS A 269 9.33 17.95 -1.24
N VAL A 270 8.78 18.11 -2.44
CA VAL A 270 9.26 19.09 -3.43
C VAL A 270 8.22 20.15 -3.79
N ALA A 271 6.93 19.87 -3.56
CA ALA A 271 5.86 20.84 -3.72
C ALA A 271 4.69 20.51 -2.77
N VAL A 272 3.94 21.55 -2.40
CA VAL A 272 2.69 21.43 -1.64
C VAL A 272 1.69 22.38 -2.28
N ASP A 273 0.61 21.83 -2.82
CA ASP A 273 -0.39 22.57 -3.58
C ASP A 273 -1.78 22.35 -2.98
N THR A 274 -2.54 23.42 -2.77
CA THR A 274 -3.95 23.30 -2.38
C THR A 274 -4.81 23.37 -3.64
N ILE A 275 -5.52 22.29 -3.94
CA ILE A 275 -6.38 22.17 -5.11
C ILE A 275 -7.80 22.56 -4.70
N THR A 276 -8.35 23.60 -5.34
CA THR A 276 -9.68 24.16 -5.03
C THR A 276 -10.65 24.11 -6.20
N ASP A 277 -10.16 23.80 -7.39
CA ASP A 277 -10.84 23.90 -8.68
C ASP A 277 -11.16 22.53 -9.30
N PHE A 278 -10.98 21.43 -8.56
CA PHE A 278 -11.40 20.12 -9.03
C PHE A 278 -12.93 20.02 -9.10
N ASP A 279 -13.49 20.16 -10.31
CA ASP A 279 -14.94 20.24 -10.56
C ASP A 279 -15.72 18.92 -10.36
N GLY A 280 -15.02 17.83 -10.04
CA GLY A 280 -15.59 16.50 -9.95
C GLY A 280 -15.46 15.71 -11.25
N THR A 281 -15.65 14.40 -11.16
CA THR A 281 -15.63 13.48 -12.30
C THR A 281 -16.51 12.27 -12.03
N ILE A 282 -16.95 11.62 -13.12
CA ILE A 282 -17.61 10.32 -13.07
C ILE A 282 -16.77 9.38 -13.92
N VAL A 283 -16.19 8.35 -13.30
CA VAL A 283 -15.53 7.26 -14.01
C VAL A 283 -16.50 6.09 -14.08
N LYS A 284 -17.01 5.85 -15.29
CA LYS A 284 -17.93 4.74 -15.54
C LYS A 284 -17.20 3.40 -15.44
N CYS A 285 -17.79 2.47 -14.70
CA CYS A 285 -17.21 1.15 -14.49
C CYS A 285 -18.05 0.08 -15.17
N LYS A 286 -17.38 -0.86 -15.85
CA LYS A 286 -18.08 -1.93 -16.57
C LYS A 286 -18.54 -3.06 -15.66
N TYR A 287 -17.82 -3.33 -14.57
CA TYR A 287 -18.00 -4.51 -13.71
C TYR A 287 -18.19 -4.18 -12.23
N LYS A 288 -18.37 -2.90 -11.88
CA LYS A 288 -18.64 -2.41 -10.52
C LYS A 288 -19.37 -1.08 -10.56
N ALA A 289 -19.73 -0.56 -9.39
CA ALA A 289 -20.35 0.75 -9.26
C ALA A 289 -19.44 1.86 -9.84
N ASP A 290 -20.05 2.83 -10.51
CA ASP A 290 -19.36 4.00 -11.05
C ASP A 290 -18.65 4.77 -9.93
N TYR A 291 -17.44 5.28 -10.23
CA TYR A 291 -16.77 6.20 -9.31
C TYR A 291 -17.28 7.60 -9.55
N ILE A 292 -18.11 8.08 -8.62
CA ILE A 292 -18.61 9.44 -8.63
C ILE A 292 -17.78 10.25 -7.63
N ILE A 293 -16.96 11.17 -8.14
CA ILE A 293 -16.20 12.12 -7.32
C ILE A 293 -16.82 13.49 -7.54
N SER A 294 -17.48 14.04 -6.52
CA SER A 294 -18.02 15.40 -6.59
C SER A 294 -16.90 16.46 -6.63
N LYS A 295 -17.24 17.74 -6.78
CA LYS A 295 -16.30 18.85 -6.62
C LYS A 295 -15.68 18.82 -5.22
N LYS A 296 -14.35 18.95 -5.12
CA LYS A 296 -13.63 18.79 -3.85
C LYS A 296 -12.44 19.73 -3.67
N ILE A 297 -12.04 19.92 -2.41
CA ILE A 297 -10.82 20.64 -2.00
C ILE A 297 -9.90 19.67 -1.26
N TYR A 298 -8.66 19.52 -1.72
CA TYR A 298 -7.62 18.72 -1.09
C TYR A 298 -6.25 19.39 -1.20
N THR A 299 -5.32 18.97 -0.34
CA THR A 299 -3.90 19.35 -0.46
C THR A 299 -3.13 18.21 -1.09
N GLN A 300 -2.43 18.50 -2.19
CA GLN A 300 -1.50 17.61 -2.85
C GLN A 300 -0.09 17.88 -2.34
N TYR A 301 0.57 16.83 -1.84
CA TYR A 301 1.99 16.83 -1.54
C TYR A 301 2.72 16.09 -2.65
N THR A 302 3.61 16.80 -3.34
CA THR A 302 4.48 16.18 -4.34
C THR A 302 5.77 15.75 -3.67
N PHE A 303 6.07 14.46 -3.75
CA PHE A 303 7.26 13.83 -3.24
C PHE A 303 8.13 13.31 -4.38
N ARG A 304 9.45 13.34 -4.19
CA ARG A 304 10.40 12.57 -4.98
C ARG A 304 10.94 11.40 -4.18
N PHE A 305 10.95 10.21 -4.77
CA PHE A 305 11.59 9.04 -4.19
C PHE A 305 13.11 9.19 -4.26
N VAL A 306 13.77 9.04 -3.11
CA VAL A 306 15.22 9.20 -2.97
C VAL A 306 15.92 7.86 -2.76
N GLY A 307 15.23 6.90 -2.15
CA GLY A 307 15.79 5.59 -1.82
C GLY A 307 15.02 4.90 -0.70
N TRP A 308 15.65 3.93 -0.05
CA TRP A 308 15.07 3.17 1.04
C TRP A 308 15.89 3.33 2.32
N ASP A 309 15.21 3.47 3.45
CA ASP A 309 15.77 3.41 4.80
C ASP A 309 15.89 1.96 5.25
N TRP A 310 17.04 1.35 4.94
CA TRP A 310 17.35 -0.02 5.31
C TRP A 310 17.37 -0.23 6.83
N ASP A 311 17.90 0.73 7.58
CA ASP A 311 18.01 0.62 9.03
C ASP A 311 16.63 0.68 9.67
N TYR A 312 15.76 1.57 9.21
CA TYR A 312 14.36 1.62 9.65
C TYR A 312 13.64 0.29 9.39
N MET A 313 13.73 -0.26 8.18
CA MET A 313 13.11 -1.54 7.82
C MET A 313 13.63 -2.71 8.68
N LEU A 314 14.94 -2.77 8.94
CA LEU A 314 15.52 -3.78 9.82
C LEU A 314 15.05 -3.63 11.28
N ASN A 315 14.98 -2.40 11.78
CA ASN A 315 14.57 -2.12 13.15
C ASN A 315 13.08 -2.45 13.39
N ILE A 316 12.20 -2.06 12.48
CA ILE A 316 10.76 -2.32 12.64
C ILE A 316 10.43 -3.81 12.51
N THR A 317 11.09 -4.54 11.60
CA THR A 317 10.93 -6.01 11.48
C THR A 317 11.49 -6.75 12.69
N ALA A 318 12.58 -6.26 13.30
CA ALA A 318 13.09 -6.76 14.58
C ALA A 318 12.09 -6.51 15.72
N ASN A 319 11.46 -5.33 15.76
CA ASN A 319 10.43 -5.00 16.74
C ASN A 319 9.20 -5.93 16.64
N TRP A 320 8.72 -6.20 15.42
CA TRP A 320 7.64 -7.19 15.22
C TRP A 320 8.04 -8.57 15.74
N THR A 321 9.28 -8.99 15.51
CA THR A 321 9.81 -10.27 16.01
C THR A 321 9.85 -10.32 17.54
N ARG A 322 10.36 -9.27 18.18
CA ARG A 322 10.38 -9.14 19.64
C ARG A 322 8.97 -9.23 20.22
N TYR A 323 8.02 -8.55 19.59
CA TYR A 323 6.64 -8.52 20.03
C TYR A 323 5.93 -9.87 19.85
N MET A 324 6.14 -10.57 18.72
CA MET A 324 5.65 -11.95 18.57
C MET A 324 6.17 -12.87 19.67
N ARG A 325 7.44 -12.72 20.08
CA ARG A 325 8.01 -13.48 21.22
C ARG A 325 7.33 -13.13 22.54
N PHE A 326 7.07 -11.85 22.79
CA PHE A 326 6.32 -11.40 23.97
C PHE A 326 4.94 -12.06 24.04
N LEU A 327 4.17 -12.02 22.93
CA LEU A 327 2.84 -12.65 22.84
C LEU A 327 2.87 -14.17 22.98
N LYS A 328 3.94 -14.86 22.57
CA LYS A 328 4.07 -16.32 22.67
C LYS A 328 4.62 -16.79 24.02
N SER A 329 5.35 -15.94 24.74
CA SER A 329 5.98 -16.31 26.01
C SER A 329 4.94 -16.75 27.03
N LYS A 330 5.20 -17.86 27.75
CA LYS A 330 4.32 -18.40 28.82
C LYS A 330 4.51 -17.68 30.16
N ARG A 331 5.22 -16.55 30.23
CA ARG A 331 5.58 -15.93 31.52
C ARG A 331 4.34 -15.34 32.22
N ASN A 332 3.85 -16.17 33.14
CA ASN A 332 2.96 -16.05 34.30
C ASN A 332 1.57 -15.45 34.09
#